data_AF-A0A7C2Y1D7-F1
#
_entry.id   AF-A0A7C2Y1D7-F1
#
_cell.length_a   1.000
_cell.length_b   1.000
_cell.length_c   1.000
_cell.angle_alpha   90.00
_cell.angle_beta   90.00
_cell.angle_gamma   90.00
#
_symmetry.space_group_name_H-M   'P 1'
#
loop_
_entity.id
_entity.type
_entity.pdbx_description
1 polymer ?
#
loop_
_entity_poly.entity_id
_entity_poly.type
_entity_poly.pdbx_seq_one_letter_code
_entity_poly.pdbx_strand_id
1 'polypeptide(L)'
;MENTQTHTYRQLIYEGINGLAPEALVEIVDFVYFVRKRTLQPQAFEEDLRTALLNKELRDLSREEEQHMDEEFEDYDKLYPRE
;
A
#
# COMPACT_ATOMS: atom_id res chain seq x y z
N MET A 1 30.84 18.99 -10.42
CA MET A 1 30.34 19.33 -9.08
C MET A 1 29.28 18.33 -8.56
N GLU A 2 28.89 17.31 -9.34
CA GLU A 2 27.89 16.29 -8.94
C GLU A 2 28.34 15.32 -7.82
N ASN A 3 29.63 15.07 -7.69
CA ASN A 3 30.13 13.97 -6.84
C ASN A 3 30.06 14.27 -5.33
N THR A 4 30.11 15.55 -4.93
CA THR A 4 30.14 15.94 -3.52
C THR A 4 28.77 15.79 -2.87
N GLN A 5 27.69 16.13 -3.59
CA GLN A 5 26.32 16.06 -3.08
C GLN A 5 25.87 14.61 -2.83
N THR A 6 26.16 13.70 -3.77
CA THR A 6 25.85 12.27 -3.59
C THR A 6 26.58 11.66 -2.40
N HIS A 7 27.82 12.08 -2.16
CA HIS A 7 28.59 11.66 -0.99
C HIS A 7 27.95 12.17 0.31
N THR A 8 27.54 13.45 0.35
CA THR A 8 26.85 14.05 1.50
C THR A 8 25.54 13.33 1.83
N TYR A 9 24.69 12.99 0.84
CA TYR A 9 23.43 12.29 1.10
C TYR A 9 23.63 10.88 1.66
N ARG A 10 24.62 10.13 1.14
CA ARG A 10 24.93 8.79 1.67
C ARG A 10 25.38 8.86 3.12
N GLN A 11 26.22 9.83 3.45
CA GLN A 11 26.71 10.00 4.81
C GLN A 11 25.58 10.35 5.79
N LEU A 12 24.68 11.27 5.42
CA LEU A 12 23.50 11.60 6.23
C LEU A 12 22.59 10.39 6.48
N ILE A 13 22.43 9.50 5.49
CA ILE A 13 21.66 8.26 5.67
C ILE A 13 22.36 7.34 6.67
N TYR A 14 23.67 7.12 6.53
CA TYR A 14 24.42 6.26 7.45
C TYR A 14 24.40 6.79 8.88
N GLU A 15 24.56 8.10 9.06
CA GLU A 15 24.47 8.74 10.38
C GLU A 15 23.05 8.65 10.95
N GLY A 16 22.03 8.85 10.11
CA GLY A 16 20.62 8.82 10.53
C GLY A 16 20.09 7.43 10.90
N ILE A 17 20.68 6.35 10.37
CA ILE A 17 20.29 4.98 10.73
C ILE A 17 21.06 4.42 11.93
N ASN A 18 22.16 5.07 12.34
CA ASN A 18 22.96 4.62 13.47
C ASN A 18 22.16 4.75 14.79
N GLY A 19 22.08 3.65 15.53
CA GLY A 19 21.37 3.62 16.82
C GLY A 19 19.86 3.42 16.72
N LEU A 20 19.31 3.25 15.52
CA LEU A 20 17.91 2.85 15.36
C LEU A 20 17.69 1.41 15.80
N ALA A 21 16.52 1.17 16.39
CA ALA A 21 16.07 -0.17 16.74
C ALA A 21 15.83 -1.00 15.46
N PRO A 22 16.01 -2.34 15.51
CA PRO A 22 15.82 -3.22 14.36
C PRO A 22 14.47 -3.04 13.66
N GLU A 23 13.41 -2.78 14.41
CA GLU A 23 12.05 -2.60 13.88
C GLU A 23 11.95 -1.36 13.00
N ALA A 24 12.59 -0.25 13.42
CA ALA A 24 12.65 0.98 12.63
C ALA A 24 13.52 0.81 11.37
N LEU A 25 14.55 -0.04 11.43
CA LEU A 25 15.38 -0.35 10.25
C LEU A 25 14.60 -1.11 9.18
N VAL A 26 13.62 -1.94 9.56
CA VAL A 26 12.75 -2.65 8.60
C VAL A 26 11.98 -1.66 7.74
N GLU A 27 11.36 -0.64 8.34
CA GLU A 27 10.62 0.39 7.60
C GLU A 27 11.51 1.14 6.60
N ILE A 28 12.75 1.43 6.99
CA ILE A 28 13.73 2.10 6.14
C ILE A 28 14.15 1.20 4.97
N VAL A 29 14.39 -0.09 5.23
CA VAL A 29 14.71 -1.07 4.19
C VAL A 29 13.58 -1.17 3.17
N ASP A 30 12.34 -1.27 3.64
CA ASP A 30 11.16 -1.34 2.78
C ASP A 30 11.02 -0.09 1.91
N PHE A 31 11.22 1.09 2.49
CA PHE A 31 11.20 2.35 1.74
C PHE A 31 12.30 2.43 0.69
N VAL A 32 13.55 2.04 1.03
CA VAL A 32 14.66 2.04 0.06
C VAL A 32 14.38 1.04 -1.05
N TYR A 33 13.86 -0.14 -0.73
CA TYR A 33 13.45 -1.14 -1.72
C TYR A 33 12.39 -0.58 -2.67
N PHE A 34 11.36 0.07 -2.13
CA PHE A 34 10.32 0.75 -2.89
C PHE A 34 10.90 1.81 -3.85
N VAL A 35 11.73 2.73 -3.35
CA VAL A 35 12.37 3.77 -4.17
C VAL A 35 13.23 3.13 -5.26
N ARG A 36 14.01 2.10 -4.92
CA ARG A 36 14.86 1.39 -5.88
C ARG A 36 14.05 0.72 -6.98
N LYS A 37 12.96 0.03 -6.64
CA LYS A 37 12.08 -0.62 -7.60
C LYS A 37 11.43 0.40 -8.53
N ARG A 38 10.90 1.50 -7.98
CA ARG A 38 10.32 2.61 -8.76
C ARG A 38 11.33 3.21 -9.74
N THR A 39 12.58 3.41 -9.32
CA THR A 39 13.60 4.07 -10.15
C THR A 39 14.27 3.14 -11.16
N LEU A 40 14.55 1.90 -10.79
CA LEU A 40 15.32 0.97 -11.63
C LEU A 40 14.44 0.02 -12.44
N GLN A 41 13.19 -0.19 -12.04
CA GLN A 41 12.24 -1.10 -12.67
C GLN A 41 10.86 -0.42 -12.82
N PRO A 42 10.77 0.73 -13.52
CA PRO A 42 9.56 1.55 -13.55
C PRO A 42 8.34 0.82 -14.14
N GLN A 43 8.53 -0.05 -15.13
CA GLN A 43 7.44 -0.83 -15.74
C GLN A 43 6.85 -1.84 -14.75
N ALA A 44 7.70 -2.66 -14.12
CA ALA A 44 7.26 -3.61 -13.10
C ALA A 44 6.62 -2.89 -11.89
N PHE A 45 7.15 -1.73 -11.52
CA PHE A 45 6.54 -0.89 -10.49
C PHE A 45 5.13 -0.42 -10.86
N GLU A 46 4.92 0.05 -12.09
CA GLU A 46 3.62 0.50 -12.58
C GLU A 46 2.61 -0.65 -12.65
N GLU A 47 3.03 -1.83 -13.09
CA GLU A 47 2.20 -3.05 -13.10
C GLU A 47 1.75 -3.47 -11.70
N ASP A 48 2.67 -3.46 -10.73
CA ASP A 48 2.36 -3.78 -9.34
C ASP A 48 1.41 -2.74 -8.72
N LEU A 49 1.66 -1.46 -8.99
CA LEU A 49 0.80 -0.37 -8.52
C LEU A 49 -0.61 -0.50 -9.11
N ARG A 50 -0.71 -0.74 -10.42
CA ARG A 50 -1.99 -0.94 -11.10
C ARG A 50 -2.76 -2.13 -10.52
N THR A 51 -2.06 -3.25 -10.30
CA THR A 51 -2.65 -4.45 -9.69
C THR A 51 -3.16 -4.16 -8.28
N ALA A 52 -2.37 -3.45 -7.48
CA ALA A 52 -2.75 -3.09 -6.11
C ALA A 52 -3.99 -2.18 -6.07
N LEU A 53 -4.07 -1.20 -6.97
CA LEU A 53 -5.23 -0.30 -7.10
C LEU A 53 -6.48 -1.07 -7.55
N LEU A 54 -6.37 -1.92 -8.57
CA LEU A 54 -7.48 -2.74 -9.04
C LEU A 54 -8.02 -3.66 -7.93
N ASN A 55 -7.13 -4.31 -7.18
CA ASN A 55 -7.52 -5.17 -6.06
C ASN A 55 -8.16 -4.38 -4.90
N LYS A 56 -7.85 -3.09 -4.77
CA LYS A 56 -8.53 -2.22 -3.81
C LYS A 56 -9.93 -1.89 -4.30
N GLU A 57 -10.07 -1.43 -5.54
CA GLU A 57 -11.37 -1.11 -6.16
C GLU A 57 -12.32 -2.31 -6.10
N LEU A 58 -11.84 -3.51 -6.42
CA LEU A 58 -12.64 -4.73 -6.33
C LEU A 58 -13.11 -5.02 -4.90
N ARG A 59 -12.25 -4.83 -3.90
CA ARG A 59 -12.62 -5.03 -2.48
C ARG A 59 -13.61 -3.99 -1.99
N ASP A 60 -13.43 -2.74 -2.40
CA ASP A 60 -14.36 -1.67 -2.05
C ASP A 60 -15.74 -1.92 -2.69
N LEU A 61 -15.79 -2.33 -3.97
CA LEU A 61 -17.02 -2.71 -4.66
C LEU A 61 -17.72 -3.88 -3.97
N SER A 62 -17.00 -4.97 -3.66
CA SER A 62 -17.60 -6.12 -2.97
C SER A 62 -18.17 -5.76 -1.60
N ARG A 63 -17.52 -4.84 -0.86
CA ARG A 63 -18.04 -4.36 0.42
C ARG A 63 -19.30 -3.52 0.25
N GLU A 64 -19.35 -2.67 -0.77
CA GLU A 64 -20.55 -1.89 -1.09
C GLU A 64 -21.72 -2.80 -1.47
N GLU A 65 -21.47 -3.82 -2.28
CA GLU A 65 -22.49 -4.83 -2.63
C GLU A 65 -23.01 -5.59 -1.41
N GLU A 66 -22.12 -6.06 -0.53
CA GLU A 66 -22.49 -6.74 0.71
C GLU A 66 -23.35 -5.84 1.60
N GLN A 67 -22.95 -4.58 1.78
CA GLN A 67 -23.71 -3.61 2.55
C GLN A 67 -25.09 -3.34 1.92
N HIS A 68 -25.17 -3.21 0.60
CA HIS A 68 -26.44 -3.02 -0.09
C HIS A 68 -27.38 -4.21 0.09
N MET A 69 -26.87 -5.44 0.10
CA MET A 69 -27.67 -6.61 0.38
C MET A 69 -28.17 -6.62 1.83
N ASP A 70 -27.30 -6.31 2.80
CA ASP A 70 -27.73 -6.22 4.19
C ASP A 70 -28.88 -5.20 4.39
N GLU A 71 -28.80 -4.06 3.69
CA GLU A 71 -29.85 -3.02 3.68
C GLU A 71 -31.15 -3.49 2.98
N GLU A 72 -31.05 -4.15 1.82
CA GLU A 72 -32.23 -4.63 1.07
C GLU A 72 -33.00 -5.71 1.84
N PHE A 73 -32.29 -6.54 2.61
CA PHE A 73 -32.86 -7.69 3.29
C PHE A 73 -33.14 -7.47 4.79
N GLU A 74 -32.90 -6.28 5.34
CA GLU A 74 -33.07 -5.95 6.77
C GLU A 74 -34.49 -6.28 7.30
N ASP A 75 -35.52 -6.09 6.47
CA ASP A 75 -36.93 -6.35 6.80
C ASP A 75 -37.57 -7.48 5.97
N TYR A 76 -36.76 -8.30 5.30
CA TYR A 76 -37.25 -9.31 4.35
C TYR A 76 -38.26 -10.29 4.98
N ASP A 77 -37.96 -10.79 6.19
CA ASP A 77 -38.84 -11.72 6.92
C ASP A 77 -40.14 -11.07 7.41
N LYS A 78 -40.19 -9.74 7.56
CA LYS A 78 -41.41 -9.00 7.92
C LYS A 78 -42.30 -8.75 6.70
N LEU A 79 -41.69 -8.52 5.53
CA LEU A 79 -42.38 -8.26 4.27
C LEU A 79 -42.91 -9.55 3.61
N TYR A 80 -42.27 -10.69 3.86
CA TYR A 80 -42.66 -12.00 3.32
C TYR A 80 -42.74 -13.08 4.41
N PRO A 81 -43.74 -13.04 5.29
CA PRO A 81 -43.94 -14.06 6.31
C PRO A 81 -44.27 -15.41 5.67
N ARG A 82 -43.63 -16.48 6.16
CA ARG A 82 -43.89 -17.86 5.70
C ARG A 82 -45.18 -18.38 6.34
N GLU A 83 -46.08 -18.96 5.54
CA GLU A 83 -47.32 -19.62 5.98
C GLU A 83 -47.06 -20.87 6.84
#